data_AF-A0A529SPA0-F1
#
_entry.id   AF-A0A529SPA0-F1
#
_cell.length_a   1.000
_cell.length_b   1.000
_cell.length_c   1.000
_cell.angle_alpha   90.00
_cell.angle_beta   90.00
_cell.angle_gamma   90.00
#
_symmetry.space_group_name_H-M   'P 1'
#
loop_
_entity.id
_entity.type
_entity.pdbx_description
1 polymer ?
#
loop_
_entity_poly.entity_id
_entity_poly.type
_entity_poly.pdbx_seq_one_letter_code
_entity_poly.pdbx_strand_id
1 'polypeptide(L)'
;HSNSGEQLLSFAALAEELDPEKLPFAATSFEFPKSDYFEGNARMIFAFGVALARVAVSRITGQVRVLDLSQHTAAGPILDLAAYLGQIEGGGLQGVGFTLTEHAAMQDGRYVTANLDTYMMPSIADAPESVATYALEDLDPGDPFGPRGAG
;
A
#
# COMPACT_ATOMS: atom_id res chain seq x y z
N HIS A 1 14.77 -30.65 14.96
CA HIS A 1 14.73 -30.54 13.49
C HIS A 1 15.63 -31.62 12.90
N SER A 2 15.06 -32.58 12.17
CA SER A 2 15.84 -33.39 11.24
C SER A 2 15.92 -32.61 9.94
N ASN A 3 17.13 -32.27 9.48
CA ASN A 3 17.36 -31.67 8.16
C ASN A 3 17.30 -32.72 7.02
N SER A 4 16.69 -33.90 7.27
CA SER A 4 16.63 -34.99 6.28
C SER A 4 15.60 -34.78 5.17
N GLY A 5 14.68 -33.81 5.32
CA GLY A 5 13.57 -33.61 4.37
C GLY A 5 12.50 -34.72 4.41
N GLU A 6 12.71 -35.78 5.20
CA GLU A 6 11.67 -36.78 5.47
C GLU A 6 10.63 -36.22 6.42
N GLN A 7 9.36 -36.44 6.07
CA GLN A 7 8.23 -36.09 6.91
C GLN A 7 8.20 -37.02 8.12
N LEU A 8 8.64 -36.52 9.27
CA LEU A 8 8.65 -37.28 10.53
C LEU A 8 7.25 -37.41 11.14
N LEU A 9 6.45 -36.33 11.10
CA LEU A 9 5.10 -36.26 11.66
C LEU A 9 4.33 -35.13 10.97
N SER A 10 3.05 -35.32 10.65
CA SER A 10 2.20 -34.23 10.16
C SER A 10 1.62 -33.43 11.32
N PHE A 11 1.26 -32.16 11.09
CA PHE A 11 0.54 -31.38 12.10
C PHE A 11 -0.79 -32.02 12.52
N ALA A 12 -1.46 -32.72 11.60
CA ALA A 12 -2.69 -33.45 11.91
C ALA A 12 -2.42 -34.63 12.87
N ALA A 13 -1.40 -35.44 12.58
CA ALA A 13 -1.03 -36.56 13.44
C ALA A 13 -0.53 -36.09 14.82
N LEU A 14 0.24 -34.99 14.85
CA LEU A 14 0.64 -34.35 16.10
C LEU A 14 -0.57 -33.87 16.92
N ALA A 15 -1.56 -33.28 16.26
CA ALA A 15 -2.78 -32.82 16.95
C ALA A 15 -3.62 -33.97 17.50
N GLU A 16 -3.66 -35.13 16.83
CA GLU A 16 -4.33 -36.35 17.31
C GLU A 16 -3.63 -37.00 18.52
N GLU A 17 -2.30 -36.93 18.57
CA GLU A 17 -1.49 -37.50 19.66
C GLU A 17 -1.42 -36.60 20.91
N LEU A 18 -1.75 -35.31 20.78
CA LEU A 18 -1.73 -34.37 21.90
C LEU A 18 -3.02 -34.47 22.74
N ASP A 19 -2.84 -34.46 24.05
CA ASP A 19 -3.94 -34.37 25.02
C ASP A 19 -4.72 -33.05 24.78
N PRO A 20 -6.04 -33.11 24.50
CA PRO A 20 -6.87 -31.93 24.23
C PRO A 20 -6.84 -30.88 25.34
N GLU A 21 -6.55 -31.29 26.58
CA GLU A 21 -6.45 -30.39 27.73
C GLU A 21 -5.03 -29.80 27.92
N LYS A 22 -4.04 -30.23 27.12
CA LYS A 22 -2.63 -29.82 27.24
C LYS A 22 -2.02 -29.40 25.90
N LEU A 23 -2.81 -28.76 25.05
CA LEU A 23 -2.33 -28.24 23.78
C LEU A 23 -1.26 -27.15 24.01
N PRO A 24 -0.13 -27.19 23.29
CA PRO A 24 0.86 -26.14 23.36
C PRO A 24 0.27 -24.83 22.80
N PHE A 25 0.36 -23.76 23.57
CA PHE A 25 -0.01 -22.42 23.13
C PHE A 25 1.19 -21.49 23.22
N ALA A 26 1.29 -20.57 22.28
CA ALA A 26 2.24 -19.47 22.32
C ALA A 26 1.46 -18.17 22.07
N ALA A 27 1.59 -17.24 22.99
CA ALA A 27 1.10 -15.87 22.81
C ALA A 27 2.32 -14.97 22.61
N THR A 28 2.26 -14.11 21.60
CA THR A 28 3.25 -13.07 21.38
C THR A 28 2.55 -11.72 21.34
N SER A 29 3.19 -10.71 21.90
CA SER A 29 2.77 -9.32 21.79
C SER A 29 3.93 -8.51 21.26
N PHE A 30 3.63 -7.55 20.40
CA PHE A 30 4.60 -6.62 19.86
C PHE A 30 4.03 -5.22 19.98
N GLU A 31 4.72 -4.38 20.74
CA GLU A 31 4.40 -2.97 20.84
C GLU A 31 5.33 -2.20 19.90
N PHE A 32 4.74 -1.62 18.84
CA PHE A 32 5.49 -0.67 18.03
C PHE A 32 5.87 0.52 18.90
N PRO A 33 7.16 0.91 18.92
CA PRO A 33 7.58 2.02 19.73
C PRO A 33 6.81 3.28 19.29
N LYS A 34 6.39 4.09 20.25
CA LYS A 34 5.73 5.37 20.01
C LYS A 34 6.69 6.47 20.46
N SER A 35 6.97 7.43 19.60
CA SER A 35 7.71 8.63 19.96
C SER A 35 6.84 9.56 20.81
N ASP A 36 7.44 10.32 21.71
CA ASP A 36 6.78 11.45 22.35
C ASP A 36 6.50 12.54 21.30
N TYR A 37 5.21 12.83 21.07
CA TYR A 37 4.75 13.76 20.04
C TYR A 37 5.20 15.21 20.28
N PHE A 38 5.63 15.54 21.51
CA PHE A 38 5.98 16.92 21.90
C PHE A 38 7.48 17.21 21.84
N GLU A 39 8.34 16.21 21.72
CA GLU A 39 9.81 16.35 21.71
C GLU A 39 10.49 15.74 20.48
N GLY A 40 9.94 15.94 19.28
CA GLY A 40 10.63 15.61 18.02
C GLY A 40 9.73 15.06 16.92
N ASN A 41 10.33 14.26 16.02
CA ASN A 41 9.59 13.67 14.91
C ASN A 41 8.75 12.49 15.43
N ALA A 42 7.43 12.61 15.30
CA ALA A 42 6.46 11.69 15.88
C ALA A 42 6.35 10.31 15.17
N ARG A 43 7.28 10.02 14.25
CA ARG A 43 7.32 8.78 13.46
C ARG A 43 8.74 8.25 13.46
N MET A 44 8.89 6.98 13.81
CA MET A 44 10.17 6.26 13.73
C MET A 44 10.35 5.50 12.42
N ILE A 45 9.27 5.24 11.70
CA ILE A 45 9.28 4.53 10.43
C ILE A 45 8.71 5.47 9.36
N PHE A 46 9.48 5.66 8.30
CA PHE A 46 9.08 6.43 7.13
C PHE A 46 8.94 5.50 5.93
N ALA A 47 7.84 5.66 5.19
CA ALA A 47 7.72 5.13 3.85
C ALA A 47 8.17 6.21 2.87
N PHE A 48 8.99 5.83 1.90
CA PHE A 48 9.44 6.72 0.84
C PHE A 48 8.97 6.19 -0.51
N GLY A 49 8.71 7.09 -1.43
CA GLY A 49 8.40 6.72 -2.79
C GLY A 49 8.56 7.87 -3.77
N VAL A 50 8.62 7.51 -5.04
CA VAL A 50 8.72 8.43 -6.18
C VAL A 50 7.71 7.97 -7.22
N ALA A 51 6.91 8.91 -7.72
CA ALA A 51 6.03 8.70 -8.84
C ALA A 51 6.56 9.47 -10.06
N LEU A 52 6.66 8.79 -11.20
CA LEU A 52 6.99 9.38 -12.48
C LEU A 52 5.75 9.29 -13.37
N ALA A 53 5.28 10.44 -13.85
CA ALA A 53 4.13 10.50 -14.75
C ALA A 53 4.56 11.09 -16.10
N ARG A 54 4.31 10.36 -17.18
CA ARG A 54 4.42 10.89 -18.54
C ARG A 54 3.04 11.37 -18.98
N VAL A 55 2.93 12.63 -19.39
CA VAL A 55 1.64 13.24 -19.72
C VAL A 55 1.62 13.80 -21.15
N ALA A 56 0.43 13.78 -21.76
CA ALA A 56 0.12 14.52 -22.97
C ALA A 56 -0.78 15.71 -22.63
N VAL A 57 -0.48 16.88 -23.19
CA VAL A 57 -1.29 18.09 -23.02
C VAL A 57 -1.76 18.58 -24.38
N SER A 58 -3.07 18.69 -24.54
CA SER A 58 -3.67 19.33 -25.71
C SER A 58 -3.48 20.84 -25.63
N ARG A 59 -2.72 21.41 -26.57
CA ARG A 59 -2.48 22.86 -26.63
C ARG A 59 -3.71 23.68 -27.03
N ILE A 60 -4.74 23.02 -27.57
CA ILE A 60 -5.97 23.68 -28.01
C ILE A 60 -7.00 23.69 -26.87
N THR A 61 -7.16 22.57 -26.17
CA THR A 61 -8.21 22.40 -25.15
C THR A 61 -7.69 22.51 -23.72
N GLY A 62 -6.37 22.46 -23.51
CA GLY A 62 -5.76 22.37 -22.18
C GLY A 62 -5.91 21.00 -21.51
N GLN A 63 -6.59 20.04 -22.15
CA GLN A 63 -6.81 18.71 -21.58
C GLN A 63 -5.48 17.99 -21.36
N VAL A 64 -5.32 17.43 -20.16
CA VAL A 64 -4.16 16.64 -19.76
C VAL A 64 -4.57 15.17 -19.70
N ARG A 65 -3.72 14.29 -20.23
CA ARG A 65 -3.88 12.84 -20.11
C ARG A 65 -2.59 12.23 -19.58
N VAL A 66 -2.69 11.37 -18.58
CA VAL A 66 -1.55 10.56 -18.11
C VAL A 66 -1.41 9.38 -19.05
N LEU A 67 -0.21 9.22 -19.63
CA LEU A 67 0.11 8.15 -20.56
C LEU A 67 0.72 6.96 -19.82
N ASP A 68 1.74 7.22 -19.02
CA ASP A 68 2.32 6.23 -18.11
C ASP A 68 2.43 6.77 -16.70
N LEU A 69 2.32 5.86 -15.74
CA LEU A 69 2.59 6.09 -14.33
C LEU A 69 3.55 5.02 -13.82
N SER A 70 4.73 5.42 -13.34
CA SER A 70 5.67 4.52 -12.68
C SER A 70 5.82 4.91 -11.22
N GLN A 71 5.65 3.95 -10.32
CA GLN A 71 5.70 4.15 -8.88
C GLN A 71 6.82 3.30 -8.29
N HIS A 72 7.78 3.96 -7.65
CA HIS A 72 8.90 3.33 -6.96
C HIS A 72 8.74 3.58 -5.47
N THR A 73 8.74 2.54 -4.64
CA THR A 73 8.63 2.72 -3.19
C THR A 73 9.73 1.97 -2.44
N ALA A 74 10.14 2.52 -1.30
CA ALA A 74 10.90 1.80 -0.29
C ALA A 74 9.91 0.97 0.56
N ALA A 75 9.47 -0.16 0.00
CA ALA A 75 8.44 -1.02 0.57
C ALA A 75 8.92 -1.83 1.78
N GLY A 76 10.22 -2.08 1.87
CA GLY A 76 10.73 -3.14 2.74
C GLY A 76 10.17 -4.51 2.34
N PRO A 77 10.34 -5.54 3.18
CA PRO A 77 9.91 -6.90 2.85
C PRO A 77 8.42 -6.96 2.55
N ILE A 78 8.05 -7.47 1.38
CA ILE A 78 6.64 -7.60 0.98
C ILE A 78 6.06 -8.89 1.56
N LEU A 79 4.96 -8.77 2.32
CA LEU A 79 4.23 -9.94 2.84
C LEU A 79 3.32 -10.57 1.79
N ASP A 80 2.58 -9.75 1.06
CA ASP A 80 1.63 -10.16 0.03
C ASP A 80 1.78 -9.24 -1.18
N LEU A 81 2.27 -9.81 -2.28
CA LEU A 81 2.52 -9.07 -3.51
C LEU A 81 1.24 -8.54 -4.15
N ALA A 82 0.15 -9.32 -4.14
CA ALA A 82 -1.10 -8.92 -4.79
C ALA A 82 -1.77 -7.77 -4.03
N ALA A 83 -1.78 -7.85 -2.69
CA ALA A 83 -2.29 -6.77 -1.85
C ALA A 83 -1.45 -5.50 -2.00
N TYR A 84 -0.12 -5.64 -2.02
CA TYR A 84 0.80 -4.52 -2.22
C TYR A 84 0.57 -3.84 -3.57
N LEU A 85 0.53 -4.59 -4.68
CA LEU A 85 0.27 -4.03 -6.02
C LEU A 85 -1.08 -3.31 -6.07
N GLY A 86 -2.13 -3.92 -5.53
CA GLY A 86 -3.46 -3.32 -5.50
C GLY A 86 -3.51 -1.98 -4.76
N GLN A 87 -2.74 -1.84 -3.67
CA GLN A 87 -2.63 -0.57 -2.94
C GLN A 87 -1.86 0.48 -3.74
N ILE A 88 -0.69 0.14 -4.27
CA ILE A 88 0.15 1.11 -4.99
C ILE A 88 -0.53 1.59 -6.27
N GLU A 89 -1.07 0.66 -7.07
CA GLU A 89 -1.76 1.00 -8.32
C GLU A 89 -3.08 1.74 -8.05
N GLY A 90 -3.86 1.28 -7.06
CA GLY A 90 -5.10 1.93 -6.66
C GLY A 90 -4.87 3.35 -6.15
N GLY A 91 -3.88 3.55 -5.28
CA GLY A 91 -3.48 4.86 -4.79
C GLY A 91 -2.93 5.75 -5.90
N GLY A 92 -2.20 5.18 -6.86
CA GLY A 92 -1.75 5.88 -8.07
C GLY A 92 -2.91 6.43 -8.89
N LEU A 93 -3.93 5.61 -9.15
CA LEU A 93 -5.12 6.02 -9.91
C LEU A 93 -5.98 7.05 -9.13
N GLN A 94 -6.11 6.89 -7.81
CA GLN A 94 -6.75 7.90 -6.96
C GLN A 94 -6.01 9.24 -7.03
N GLY A 95 -4.68 9.24 -7.01
CA GLY A 95 -3.86 10.44 -7.15
C GLY A 95 -4.07 11.14 -8.50
N VAL A 96 -4.23 10.36 -9.58
CA VAL A 96 -4.57 10.90 -10.91
C VAL A 96 -5.94 11.56 -10.89
N GLY A 97 -6.96 10.91 -10.33
CA GLY A 97 -8.31 11.45 -10.17
C GLY A 97 -8.31 12.75 -9.37
N PHE A 98 -7.70 12.72 -8.19
CA PHE A 98 -7.52 13.88 -7.32
C PHE A 98 -6.87 15.08 -8.02
N THR A 99 -5.92 14.83 -8.93
CA THR A 99 -5.18 15.88 -9.61
C THR A 99 -5.93 16.45 -10.82
N LEU A 100 -6.68 15.62 -11.56
CA LEU A 100 -7.19 15.98 -12.89
C LEU A 100 -8.71 16.08 -13.00
N THR A 101 -9.47 15.32 -12.22
CA THR A 101 -10.92 15.16 -12.44
C THR A 101 -11.77 15.48 -11.21
N GLU A 102 -11.29 15.12 -10.02
CA GLU A 102 -12.04 15.26 -8.78
C GLU A 102 -12.08 16.73 -8.32
N HIS A 103 -13.28 17.25 -8.11
CA HIS A 103 -13.47 18.63 -7.67
C HIS A 103 -14.70 18.76 -6.78
N ALA A 104 -14.49 18.86 -5.46
CA ALA A 104 -15.55 19.03 -4.47
C ALA A 104 -15.80 20.51 -4.16
N ALA A 105 -16.39 21.24 -5.11
CA ALA A 105 -16.68 22.66 -4.92
C ALA A 105 -17.69 22.90 -3.78
N MET A 106 -17.51 23.99 -3.05
CA MET A 106 -18.45 24.48 -2.04
C MET A 106 -18.97 25.86 -2.40
N GLN A 107 -20.26 26.09 -2.12
CA GLN A 107 -20.92 27.39 -2.18
C GLN A 107 -21.75 27.56 -0.90
N ASP A 108 -21.63 28.71 -0.24
CA ASP A 108 -22.32 29.02 1.02
C ASP A 108 -22.18 27.93 2.11
N GLY A 109 -20.99 27.32 2.19
CA GLY A 109 -20.69 26.25 3.15
C GLY A 109 -21.30 24.89 2.81
N ARG A 110 -21.80 24.68 1.60
CA ARG A 110 -22.38 23.40 1.14
C ARG A 110 -21.68 22.92 -0.12
N TYR A 111 -21.43 21.61 -0.22
CA TYR A 111 -20.95 21.00 -1.44
C TYR A 111 -21.99 21.15 -2.56
N VAL A 112 -21.53 21.54 -3.75
CA VAL A 112 -22.38 21.58 -4.95
C VAL A 112 -22.37 20.25 -5.71
N THR A 113 -21.32 19.45 -5.54
CA THR A 113 -21.17 18.12 -6.13
C THR A 113 -21.69 17.05 -5.17
N ALA A 114 -22.97 16.71 -5.27
CA ALA A 114 -23.63 15.79 -4.34
C ALA A 114 -23.69 14.33 -4.83
N ASN A 115 -23.31 14.09 -6.08
CA ASN A 115 -23.43 12.80 -6.77
C ASN A 115 -22.19 12.53 -7.65
N LEU A 116 -21.98 11.29 -8.08
CA LEU A 116 -20.81 10.88 -8.89
C LEU A 116 -20.85 11.35 -10.36
N ASP A 117 -21.99 11.85 -10.83
CA ASP A 117 -22.11 12.52 -12.13
C ASP A 117 -21.64 13.99 -12.07
N THR A 118 -21.60 14.58 -10.87
CA THR A 118 -21.13 15.95 -10.60
C THR A 118 -19.76 15.98 -9.95
N TYR A 119 -19.37 14.91 -9.23
CA TYR A 119 -18.03 14.64 -8.75
C TYR A 119 -17.38 13.57 -9.64
N MET A 120 -16.63 13.99 -10.64
CA MET A 120 -16.09 13.08 -11.65
C MET A 120 -14.94 12.25 -11.09
N MET A 121 -15.29 11.05 -10.61
CA MET A 121 -14.32 10.00 -10.33
C MET A 121 -13.66 9.54 -11.64
N PRO A 122 -12.35 9.24 -11.63
CA PRO A 122 -11.69 8.67 -12.79
C PRO A 122 -12.31 7.33 -13.17
N SER A 123 -12.56 7.15 -14.46
CA SER A 123 -13.00 5.89 -15.06
C SER A 123 -11.82 5.10 -15.61
N ILE A 124 -12.08 3.89 -16.11
CA ILE A 124 -11.04 3.09 -16.80
C ILE A 124 -10.49 3.78 -18.05
N ALA A 125 -11.25 4.70 -18.67
CA ALA A 125 -10.78 5.47 -19.82
C ALA A 125 -9.79 6.58 -19.43
N ASP A 126 -9.78 6.96 -18.15
CA ASP A 126 -8.88 7.97 -17.59
C ASP A 126 -7.62 7.34 -16.98
N ALA A 127 -7.60 6.01 -16.86
CA ALA A 127 -6.43 5.28 -16.39
C ALA A 127 -5.25 5.43 -17.37
N PRO A 128 -4.01 5.49 -16.86
CA PRO A 128 -2.83 5.47 -17.72
C PRO A 128 -2.81 4.23 -18.63
N GLU A 129 -2.24 4.36 -19.84
CA GLU A 129 -2.05 3.23 -20.76
C GLU A 129 -1.09 2.19 -20.18
N SER A 130 -0.13 2.65 -19.37
CA SER A 130 0.82 1.79 -18.65
C SER A 130 0.98 2.23 -17.20
N VAL A 131 0.86 1.27 -16.28
CA VAL A 131 1.21 1.45 -14.88
C VAL A 131 2.31 0.44 -14.53
N ALA A 132 3.36 0.91 -13.86
CA ALA A 132 4.47 0.08 -13.42
C ALA A 132 4.80 0.35 -11.96
N THR A 133 4.85 -0.72 -11.17
CA THR A 133 5.16 -0.65 -9.74
C THR A 133 6.49 -1.32 -9.45
N TYR A 134 7.37 -0.62 -8.74
CA TYR A 134 8.68 -1.08 -8.33
C TYR A 134 8.79 -0.97 -6.81
N ALA A 135 9.18 -2.07 -6.16
CA ALA A 135 9.39 -2.13 -4.73
C ALA A 135 10.87 -2.35 -4.44
N LEU A 136 11.45 -1.46 -3.63
CA LEU A 136 12.70 -1.73 -2.95
C LEU A 136 12.37 -2.44 -1.64
N GLU A 137 12.69 -3.73 -1.59
CA GLU A 137 12.38 -4.59 -0.44
C GLU A 137 13.45 -4.58 0.66
N ASP A 138 14.59 -3.96 0.37
CA ASP A 138 15.67 -3.79 1.34
C ASP A 138 15.28 -2.81 2.46
N LEU A 139 15.81 -3.07 3.64
CA LEU A 139 15.76 -2.15 4.78
C LEU A 139 17.13 -1.52 4.99
N ASP A 140 17.15 -0.33 5.61
CA ASP A 140 18.40 0.31 6.00
C ASP A 140 19.20 -0.58 6.97
N PRO A 141 20.54 -0.62 6.89
CA PRO A 141 21.36 -1.42 7.78
C PRO A 141 21.06 -1.13 9.25
N GLY A 142 20.61 -2.15 9.98
CA GLY A 142 20.29 -2.04 11.41
C GLY A 142 18.84 -1.66 11.71
N ASP A 143 17.97 -1.51 10.71
CA ASP A 143 16.53 -1.36 10.94
C ASP A 143 15.89 -2.72 11.27
N PRO A 144 15.38 -2.92 12.51
CA PRO A 144 14.75 -4.17 12.91
C PRO A 144 13.27 -4.26 12.51
N PHE A 145 12.68 -3.19 11.97
CA PHE A 145 11.25 -3.05 11.73
C PHE A 145 10.91 -3.19 10.25
N GLY A 146 10.87 -4.42 9.76
CA GLY A 146 10.24 -4.73 8.46
C GLY A 146 8.72 -4.82 8.57
N PRO A 147 8.08 -5.34 7.51
CA PRO A 147 7.44 -4.61 6.39
C PRO A 147 7.06 -3.14 6.63
N ARG A 148 6.91 -2.35 5.56
CA ARG A 148 6.36 -0.98 5.64
C ARG A 148 4.87 -0.93 5.30
N GLY A 149 4.20 0.13 5.74
CA GLY A 149 2.84 0.43 5.29
C GLY A 149 2.82 0.86 3.82
N ALA A 150 1.85 0.36 3.07
CA ALA A 150 1.73 0.60 1.62
C ALA A 150 0.43 1.34 1.21
N GLY A 151 -0.36 1.82 2.18
CA GLY A 151 -1.62 2.55 1.95
C GLY A 151 -1.75 3.79 2.80
#